data_AF-A0A3B5K6X6-F1
#
_entry.id   AF-A0A3B5K6X6-F1
#
_cell.length_a   1.000
_cell.length_b   1.000
_cell.length_c   1.000
_cell.angle_alpha   90.00
_cell.angle_beta   90.00
_cell.angle_gamma   90.00
#
_symmetry.space_group_name_H-M   'P 1'
#
loop_
_entity.id
_entity.type
_entity.pdbx_description
1 polymer ?
#
loop_
_entity_poly.entity_id
_entity_poly.type
_entity_poly.pdbx_seq_one_letter_code
_entity_poly.pdbx_strand_id
1 'polypeptide(L)'
;MVMEKPSAQLVGREFVRQYYTLLNQAPDYLHRFYGKNSSYVHGGLDGNGKPVEAVYGQSEIHKRVMALSFRDCHTKIRHVDAHATLNEGVVVQVMGELSNNMQPMRKFMQTFVLAPEVRRFLLRWQPGGGCLVVHRGTSEEVLVR
;
A
#
# COMPACT_ATOMS: atom_id res chain seq x y z
N MET A 1 -9.26 14.63 27.12
CA MET A 1 -9.44 15.18 25.76
C MET A 1 -10.13 14.12 24.93
N VAL A 2 -11.34 14.38 24.43
CA VAL A 2 -12.02 13.49 23.47
C VAL A 2 -11.29 13.66 22.15
N MET A 3 -10.55 12.64 21.71
CA MET A 3 -9.85 12.68 20.43
C MET A 3 -10.90 12.42 19.35
N GLU A 4 -11.20 13.43 18.53
CA GLU A 4 -12.14 13.31 17.42
C GLU A 4 -11.62 12.26 16.42
N LYS A 5 -12.53 11.46 15.86
CA LYS A 5 -12.17 10.42 14.88
C LYS A 5 -11.53 11.10 13.66
N PRO A 6 -10.32 10.73 13.24
CA PRO A 6 -9.64 11.38 12.12
C PRO A 6 -10.43 11.17 10.83
N SER A 7 -10.45 12.18 9.96
CA SER A 7 -11.09 12.07 8.64
C SER A 7 -10.39 11.05 7.76
N ALA A 8 -11.13 10.44 6.82
CA ALA A 8 -10.57 9.47 5.86
C ALA A 8 -9.35 10.04 5.11
N GLN A 9 -9.41 11.33 4.74
CA GLN A 9 -8.31 12.03 4.09
C GLN A 9 -7.07 12.15 4.97
N LEU A 10 -7.23 12.42 6.26
CA LEU A 10 -6.11 12.48 7.20
C LEU A 10 -5.48 11.10 7.40
N VAL A 11 -6.30 10.06 7.59
CA VAL A 11 -5.86 8.66 7.72
C VAL A 11 -5.09 8.23 6.46
N GLY A 12 -5.65 8.48 5.27
CA GLY A 12 -5.03 8.09 4.00
C GLY A 12 -3.68 8.77 3.78
N ARG A 13 -3.58 10.08 4.02
CA ARG A 13 -2.30 10.81 3.87
C ARG A 13 -1.23 10.30 4.82
N GLU A 14 -1.58 10.05 6.08
CA GLU A 14 -0.62 9.57 7.07
C GLU A 14 -0.20 8.12 6.79
N PHE A 15 -1.14 7.27 6.38
CA PHE A 15 -0.84 5.91 5.91
C PHE A 15 0.15 5.94 4.74
N VAL A 16 -0.11 6.75 3.70
CA VAL A 16 0.77 6.87 2.52
C VAL A 16 2.17 7.33 2.93
N ARG A 17 2.26 8.34 3.80
CA ARG A 17 3.54 8.85 4.31
C ARG A 17 4.34 7.73 4.99
N GLN A 18 3.71 6.99 5.91
CA GLN A 18 4.37 5.92 6.64
C GLN A 18 4.74 4.74 5.73
N TYR A 19 3.83 4.34 4.83
CA TYR A 19 4.03 3.22 3.92
C TYR A 19 5.24 3.43 3.00
N TYR A 20 5.32 4.57 2.30
CA TYR A 20 6.43 4.83 1.37
C TYR A 20 7.73 5.21 2.09
N THR A 21 7.66 5.76 3.30
CA THR A 21 8.86 5.96 4.13
C THR A 21 9.45 4.60 4.52
N LEU A 22 8.61 3.66 4.99
CA LEU A 22 9.07 2.33 5.36
C LEU A 22 9.53 1.52 4.15
N LEU A 23 8.86 1.65 3.01
CA LEU A 23 9.28 1.02 1.75
C LEU A 23 10.71 1.44 1.34
N ASN A 24 11.06 2.70 1.57
CA ASN A 24 12.41 3.21 1.30
C ASN A 24 13.43 2.78 2.36
N GLN A 25 13.09 2.89 3.65
CA GLN A 25 14.06 2.75 4.74
C GLN A 25 14.25 1.31 5.23
N ALA A 26 13.17 0.52 5.28
CA ALA A 26 13.19 -0.83 5.84
C ALA A 26 12.06 -1.69 5.25
N PRO A 27 12.13 -2.05 3.95
CA PRO A 27 11.09 -2.81 3.26
C PRO A 27 10.80 -4.19 3.88
N ASP A 28 11.77 -4.75 4.62
CA ASP A 28 11.63 -6.01 5.37
C ASP A 28 10.46 -5.97 6.36
N TYR A 29 10.13 -4.80 6.90
CA TYR A 29 9.03 -4.61 7.85
C TYR A 29 7.70 -4.20 7.22
N LEU A 30 7.65 -4.03 5.89
CA LEU A 30 6.45 -3.57 5.18
C LEU A 30 5.26 -4.51 5.37
N HIS A 31 5.52 -5.82 5.50
CA HIS A 31 4.50 -6.84 5.73
C HIS A 31 3.67 -6.58 7.01
N ARG A 32 4.17 -5.79 7.96
CA ARG A 32 3.45 -5.45 9.20
C ARG A 32 2.20 -4.59 8.98
N PHE A 33 2.12 -3.89 7.85
CA PHE A 33 0.89 -3.20 7.43
C PHE A 33 -0.22 -4.17 6.99
N TYR A 34 0.06 -5.47 6.88
CA TYR A 34 -0.86 -6.45 6.30
C TYR A 34 -1.29 -7.48 7.34
N GLY A 35 -2.58 -7.79 7.34
CA GLY A 35 -3.17 -8.82 8.20
C GLY A 35 -3.18 -10.20 7.54
N LYS A 36 -3.80 -11.17 8.23
CA LYS A 36 -3.92 -12.55 7.73
C LYS A 36 -4.78 -12.67 6.47
N ASN A 37 -5.77 -11.78 6.32
CA ASN A 37 -6.73 -11.79 5.20
C ASN A 37 -6.40 -10.70 4.17
N SER A 38 -5.23 -10.07 4.28
CA SER A 38 -4.78 -9.07 3.32
C SER A 38 -4.41 -9.73 2.00
N SER A 39 -4.57 -8.99 0.91
CA SER A 39 -4.04 -9.33 -0.40
C SER A 39 -3.04 -8.25 -0.83
N TYR A 40 -2.11 -8.66 -1.68
CA TYR A 40 -1.09 -7.79 -2.23
C TYR A 40 -0.82 -8.15 -3.68
N VAL A 41 -0.88 -7.14 -4.54
CA VAL A 41 -0.39 -7.24 -5.91
C VAL A 41 0.53 -6.07 -6.19
N HIS A 42 1.68 -6.39 -6.77
CA HIS A 42 2.63 -5.42 -7.29
C HIS A 42 2.80 -5.72 -8.77
N GLY A 43 2.40 -4.77 -9.61
CA GLY A 43 2.34 -4.93 -11.06
C GLY A 43 3.64 -5.41 -11.68
N GLY A 44 3.52 -5.79 -12.94
CA GLY A 44 4.55 -6.51 -13.68
C GLY A 44 3.95 -7.72 -14.38
N LEU A 45 4.74 -8.31 -15.26
CA LEU A 45 4.39 -9.55 -15.93
C LEU A 45 5.18 -10.71 -15.30
N ASP A 46 4.57 -11.89 -15.25
CA ASP A 46 5.26 -13.13 -14.93
C ASP A 46 6.17 -13.58 -16.09
N GLY A 47 6.86 -14.71 -15.92
CA GLY A 47 7.74 -15.27 -16.96
C GLY A 47 7.02 -15.65 -18.26
N ASN A 48 5.68 -15.69 -18.26
CA ASN A 48 4.84 -15.99 -19.42
C ASN A 48 4.18 -14.73 -20.01
N GLY A 49 4.55 -13.54 -19.55
CA GLY A 49 3.96 -12.28 -20.02
C GLY A 49 2.55 -12.01 -19.50
N LYS A 50 2.08 -12.74 -18.47
CA LYS A 50 0.77 -12.52 -17.85
C LYS A 50 0.88 -11.58 -16.66
N PRO A 51 -0.16 -10.79 -16.34
CA PRO A 51 -0.17 -9.97 -15.13
C PRO A 51 0.08 -10.81 -13.88
N VAL A 52 0.96 -10.33 -13.00
CA VAL A 52 1.26 -11.06 -11.76
C VAL A 52 0.01 -11.15 -10.87
N GLU A 53 -0.30 -12.36 -10.42
CA GLU A 53 -1.41 -12.63 -9.51
C GLU A 53 -1.19 -12.04 -8.11
N ALA A 54 -2.29 -11.78 -7.42
CA ALA A 54 -2.24 -11.35 -6.02
C ALA A 54 -1.80 -12.49 -5.10
N VAL A 55 -1.00 -12.15 -4.10
CA VAL A 55 -0.67 -13.05 -2.98
C VAL A 55 -1.52 -12.70 -1.76
N TYR A 56 -1.76 -13.67 -0.88
CA TYR A 56 -2.67 -13.55 0.25
C TYR A 56 -2.00 -13.89 1.56
N GLY A 57 -2.27 -13.07 2.58
CA GLY A 57 -1.77 -13.24 3.94
C GLY A 57 -0.36 -12.73 4.16
N GLN A 58 -0.12 -12.23 5.38
CA GLN A 58 1.11 -11.53 5.77
C GLN A 58 2.41 -12.27 5.38
N SER A 59 2.48 -13.59 5.53
CA SER A 59 3.67 -14.39 5.16
C SER A 59 3.97 -14.35 3.66
N GLU A 60 2.97 -14.59 2.81
CA GLU A 60 3.18 -14.58 1.36
C GLU A 60 3.44 -13.16 0.84
N ILE A 61 2.81 -12.17 1.47
CA ILE A 61 3.10 -10.76 1.20
C ILE A 61 4.55 -10.43 1.55
N HIS A 62 5.06 -10.89 2.70
CA HIS A 62 6.46 -10.69 3.07
C HIS A 62 7.40 -11.31 2.03
N LYS A 63 7.20 -12.58 1.67
CA LYS A 63 8.00 -13.25 0.62
C LYS A 63 7.95 -12.48 -0.70
N ARG A 64 6.78 -11.99 -1.10
CA ARG A 64 6.61 -11.21 -2.33
C ARG A 64 7.36 -9.88 -2.29
N VAL A 65 7.27 -9.14 -1.18
CA VAL A 65 8.00 -7.87 -0.99
C VAL A 65 9.51 -8.10 -1.03
N MET A 66 10.01 -9.18 -0.41
CA MET A 66 11.43 -9.55 -0.47
C MET A 66 11.88 -9.91 -1.88
N ALA A 67 11.07 -10.67 -2.62
CA ALA A 67 11.38 -11.03 -4.01
C ALA A 67 11.48 -9.81 -4.94
N LEU A 68 10.77 -8.71 -4.64
CA LEU A 68 10.83 -7.46 -5.42
C LEU A 68 12.12 -6.67 -5.19
N SER A 69 12.92 -7.03 -4.17
CA SER A 69 14.23 -6.44 -3.90
C SER A 69 14.22 -4.91 -3.90
N PHE A 70 13.33 -4.31 -3.11
CA PHE A 70 13.32 -2.86 -2.92
C PHE A 70 14.63 -2.39 -2.29
N ARG A 71 15.33 -1.49 -2.99
CA ARG A 71 16.61 -0.89 -2.58
C ARG A 71 16.61 0.56 -3.05
N ASP A 72 16.92 1.50 -2.14
CA ASP A 72 16.92 2.93 -2.45
C ASP A 72 15.63 3.36 -3.18
N CYS A 73 14.50 2.91 -2.65
CA CYS A 73 13.20 3.02 -3.29
C CYS A 73 12.64 4.45 -3.12
N HIS A 74 12.97 5.34 -4.06
CA HIS A 74 12.51 6.71 -4.03
C HIS A 74 11.12 6.87 -4.60
N THR A 75 10.23 7.53 -3.85
CA THR A 75 8.85 7.77 -4.27
C THR A 75 8.54 9.27 -4.28
N LYS A 76 7.93 9.76 -5.37
CA LYS A 76 7.37 11.11 -5.49
C LYS A 76 5.85 11.00 -5.59
N ILE A 77 5.17 11.26 -4.48
CA ILE A 77 3.71 11.25 -4.41
C ILE A 77 3.17 12.53 -5.05
N ARG A 78 2.25 12.39 -6.01
CA ARG A 78 1.60 13.51 -6.72
C ARG A 78 0.23 13.80 -6.14
N HIS A 79 -0.59 12.76 -5.98
CA HIS A 79 -1.95 12.88 -5.44
C HIS A 79 -2.25 11.73 -4.50
N VAL A 80 -3.03 12.05 -3.47
CA VAL A 80 -3.60 11.11 -2.51
C VAL A 80 -5.05 11.51 -2.30
N ASP A 81 -5.97 10.65 -2.71
CA ASP A 81 -7.38 10.79 -2.44
C ASP A 81 -7.82 9.65 -1.52
N ALA A 82 -8.58 9.97 -0.48
CA ALA A 82 -9.08 8.96 0.43
C ALA A 82 -10.52 9.22 0.86
N HIS A 83 -11.31 8.15 0.84
CA HIS A 83 -12.74 8.17 1.13
C HIS A 83 -13.10 7.09 2.13
N ALA A 84 -14.06 7.38 3.01
CA ALA A 84 -14.62 6.37 3.89
C ALA A 84 -15.37 5.31 3.07
N THR A 85 -15.25 4.05 3.47
CA THR A 85 -15.97 2.92 2.89
C THR A 85 -16.94 2.33 3.92
N LEU A 86 -17.66 1.28 3.52
CA LEU A 86 -18.43 0.45 4.45
C LEU A 86 -17.54 -0.07 5.61
N ASN A 87 -18.16 -0.37 6.75
CA ASN A 87 -17.52 -0.95 7.93
C ASN A 87 -16.34 -0.12 8.48
N GLU A 88 -16.46 1.21 8.45
CA GLU A 88 -15.44 2.16 8.91
C GLU A 88 -14.08 2.04 8.19
N GLY A 89 -14.04 1.38 7.03
CA GLY A 89 -12.84 1.31 6.23
C GLY A 89 -12.53 2.63 5.52
N VAL A 90 -11.34 2.70 4.94
CA VAL A 90 -10.89 3.83 4.11
C VAL A 90 -10.29 3.28 2.83
N VAL A 91 -10.80 3.71 1.68
CA VAL A 91 -10.12 3.51 0.39
C VAL A 91 -9.19 4.68 0.14
N VAL A 92 -7.96 4.40 -0.27
CA VAL A 92 -6.92 5.39 -0.57
C VAL A 92 -6.40 5.11 -1.98
N GLN A 93 -6.49 6.10 -2.86
CA GLN A 93 -5.91 6.07 -4.18
C GLN A 93 -4.69 6.98 -4.21
N VAL A 94 -3.57 6.43 -4.68
CA VAL A 94 -2.29 7.12 -4.73
C VAL A 94 -1.81 7.17 -6.16
N MET A 95 -1.47 8.37 -6.63
CA MET A 95 -0.78 8.57 -7.89
C MET A 95 0.58 9.19 -7.62
N GLY A 96 1.60 8.66 -8.28
CA GLY A 96 2.96 9.11 -8.08
C GLY A 96 3.94 8.54 -9.07
N GLU A 97 5.21 8.77 -8.78
CA GLU A 97 6.32 8.18 -9.49
C GLU A 97 7.21 7.42 -8.49
N LEU A 98 7.77 6.29 -8.90
CA LEU A 98 8.66 5.48 -8.06
C LEU A 98 9.88 5.05 -8.86
N SER A 99 11.04 5.14 -8.22
CA SER A 99 12.31 4.56 -8.66
C SER A 99 12.71 3.47 -7.67
N ASN A 100 13.28 2.39 -8.18
CA ASN A 100 13.87 1.33 -7.37
C ASN A 100 15.29 1.10 -7.88
N ASN A 101 16.29 1.04 -6.99
CA ASN A 101 17.68 0.79 -7.34
C ASN A 101 18.23 1.75 -8.41
N MET A 102 18.00 3.07 -8.21
CA MET A 102 18.37 4.17 -9.12
C MET A 102 17.83 4.04 -10.56
N GLN A 103 16.88 3.14 -10.81
CA GLN A 103 16.23 3.03 -12.12
C GLN A 103 15.39 4.29 -12.41
N PRO A 104 15.06 4.57 -13.68
CA PRO A 104 14.21 5.70 -14.03
C PRO A 104 12.90 5.72 -13.23
N MET A 105 12.45 6.92 -12.87
CA MET A 105 11.16 7.12 -12.20
C MET A 105 10.03 6.62 -13.10
N ARG A 106 9.17 5.74 -12.58
CA ARG A 106 8.00 5.21 -13.30
C ARG A 106 6.72 5.68 -12.65
N LYS A 107 5.80 6.19 -13.46
CA LYS A 107 4.45 6.56 -13.01
C LYS A 107 3.72 5.32 -12.52
N PHE A 108 3.01 5.44 -11.41
CA PHE A 108 2.18 4.38 -10.87
C PHE A 108 0.87 4.95 -10.31
N MET A 109 -0.14 4.09 -10.31
CA MET A 109 -1.35 4.25 -9.53
C MET A 109 -1.45 3.06 -8.57
N GLN A 110 -1.73 3.32 -7.29
CA GLN A 110 -1.87 2.28 -6.28
C GLN A 110 -3.10 2.53 -5.41
N THR A 111 -3.94 1.51 -5.25
CA THR A 111 -5.13 1.57 -4.40
C THR A 111 -4.95 0.72 -3.15
N PHE A 112 -5.31 1.29 -2.01
CA PHE A 112 -5.27 0.66 -0.71
C PHE A 112 -6.68 0.67 -0.11
N VAL A 113 -7.11 -0.44 0.47
CA VAL A 113 -8.30 -0.49 1.32
C VAL A 113 -7.84 -0.80 2.73
N LEU A 114 -8.06 0.15 3.62
CA LEU A 114 -7.70 0.08 5.03
C LEU A 114 -8.91 -0.39 5.81
N ALA A 115 -8.77 -1.47 6.57
CA ALA A 115 -9.80 -1.94 7.50
C ALA A 115 -9.41 -1.58 8.95
N PRO A 116 -10.37 -1.21 9.80
CA PRO A 116 -10.11 -1.06 11.23
C PRO A 116 -9.67 -2.39 11.84
N GLU A 117 -8.60 -2.38 12.64
CA GLU A 117 -8.17 -3.59 13.34
C GLU A 117 -9.02 -3.82 14.59
N VAL A 118 -9.75 -4.94 14.63
CA VAL A 118 -10.66 -5.29 15.74
C VAL A 118 -9.90 -5.65 17.04
N ARG A 119 -8.57 -5.51 17.11
CA ARG A 119 -7.76 -5.91 18.27
C ARG A 119 -6.78 -4.84 18.73
N ARG A 120 -7.27 -3.92 19.56
CA ARG A 120 -6.88 -3.71 20.98
C ARG A 120 -7.29 -2.30 21.38
N PHE A 121 -8.25 -2.23 22.30
CA PHE A 121 -8.47 -1.06 23.15
C PHE A 121 -7.18 -0.77 23.92
N LEU A 122 -6.32 0.12 23.40
CA LEU A 122 -5.50 1.05 24.17
C LEU A 122 -4.72 1.96 23.22
N LEU A 123 -5.08 3.26 23.27
CA LEU A 123 -4.27 4.45 23.03
C LEU A 123 -2.94 4.23 22.28
N ARG A 124 -3.01 4.26 20.94
CA ARG A 124 -2.01 4.77 19.99
C ARG A 124 -2.34 4.18 18.62
N TRP A 125 -2.56 5.02 17.62
CA TRP A 125 -2.66 4.58 16.23
C TRP A 125 -1.33 3.90 15.88
N GLN A 126 -1.33 2.57 15.87
CA GLN A 126 -0.21 1.74 15.44
C GLN A 126 -0.53 1.30 14.01
N PRO A 127 0.42 1.39 13.06
CA PRO A 127 0.23 0.88 11.71
C PRO A 127 0.19 -0.67 11.75
N GLY A 128 -0.97 -1.21 12.11
CA GLY A 128 -1.25 -2.66 12.17
C GLY A 128 -2.57 -3.06 11.51
N GLY A 129 -3.40 -2.08 11.13
CA GLY A 129 -4.62 -2.30 10.37
C GLY A 129 -4.30 -2.94 9.03
N GLY A 130 -4.67 -4.22 8.90
CA GLY A 130 -4.42 -5.01 7.70
C GLY A 130 -4.87 -4.26 6.45
N CYS A 131 -3.90 -3.94 5.61
CA CYS A 131 -4.11 -3.28 4.34
C CYS A 131 -4.45 -4.32 3.28
N LEU A 132 -5.53 -4.12 2.53
CA LEU A 132 -5.76 -4.82 1.27
C LEU A 132 -5.19 -3.91 0.17
N VAL A 133 -4.06 -4.27 -0.42
CA VAL A 133 -3.52 -3.53 -1.56
C VAL A 133 -4.08 -4.12 -2.84
N VAL A 134 -4.97 -3.37 -3.47
CA VAL A 134 -5.55 -3.73 -4.76
C VAL A 134 -4.89 -2.86 -5.81
N HIS A 135 -4.18 -3.51 -6.73
CA HIS A 135 -3.57 -2.95 -7.93
C HIS A 135 -2.46 -1.91 -7.72
N ARG A 136 -1.27 -2.25 -8.21
CA ARG A 136 -0.31 -1.28 -8.72
C ARG A 136 -0.30 -1.40 -10.25
N GLY A 137 -1.14 -0.64 -10.93
CA GLY A 137 -1.11 -0.52 -12.39
C GLY A 137 -0.05 0.51 -12.79
N THR A 138 0.77 0.20 -13.78
CA THR A 138 1.52 1.24 -14.51
C THR A 138 0.52 2.07 -15.31
N SER A 139 0.78 3.37 -15.50
CA SER A 139 -0.18 4.28 -16.16
C SER A 139 -0.59 3.87 -17.58
N GLU A 140 0.08 2.90 -18.19
CA GLU A 140 -0.28 2.32 -19.49
C GLU A 140 -1.46 1.33 -19.43
N GLU A 141 -1.80 0.76 -18.26
CA GLU A 141 -2.92 -0.20 -18.15
C GLU A 141 -4.26 0.46 -17.80
N VAL A 142 -4.25 1.74 -17.38
CA VAL A 142 -5.47 2.45 -16.95
C VAL A 142 -6.20 3.12 -18.13
N LEU A 143 -5.58 3.20 -19.31
CA LEU A 143 -6.20 3.78 -20.52
C LEU A 143 -6.89 2.73 -21.41
N VAL A 144 -7.05 1.50 -20.94
CA VAL A 144 -7.84 0.47 -21.64
C VAL A 144 -8.99 0.03 -20.76
N ARG A 145 -9.93 0.94 -20.51
CA ARG A 145 -11.37 0.68 -20.32
C ARG A 145 -12.16 1.98 -20.24
#